data_AF-A0A4Y6PTH5-F1
#
_entry.id   AF-A0A4Y6PTH5-F1
#
_cell.length_a   1.000
_cell.length_b   1.000
_cell.length_c   1.000
_cell.angle_alpha   90.00
_cell.angle_beta   90.00
_cell.angle_gamma   90.00
#
_symmetry.space_group_name_H-M   'P 1'
#
loop_
_entity.id
_entity.type
_entity.pdbx_description
1 polymer ?
#
loop_
_entity_poly.entity_id
_entity_poly.type
_entity_poly.pdbx_seq_one_letter_code
_entity_poly.pdbx_strand_id
1 'polypeptide(L)'
;MSRQNAENEHANNSLKSKLSFFAVIAVIVAGTAFWYLLTLWASEPVGPEIAKKMAEDFEHECFLDLQDEEQCRKLIGQNHRDCLFDNIEKVEPGMGDNGGNVVHDRDGYLTCMREKTGVSY
;
A
#
# COMPACT_ATOMS: atom_id res chain seq x y z
N MET A 1 -49.75 -32.88 -24.40
CA MET A 1 -49.29 -31.50 -24.14
C MET A 1 -48.37 -31.39 -22.92
N SER A 2 -48.28 -32.40 -22.04
CA SER A 2 -47.54 -32.33 -20.77
C SER A 2 -46.04 -32.68 -20.85
N ARG A 3 -45.59 -33.39 -21.90
CA ARG A 3 -44.17 -33.79 -22.06
C ARG A 3 -43.27 -32.64 -22.52
N GLN A 4 -43.75 -31.78 -23.43
CA GLN A 4 -42.97 -30.64 -23.93
C GLN A 4 -42.68 -29.58 -22.85
N ASN A 5 -43.55 -29.44 -21.84
CA ASN A 5 -43.34 -28.49 -20.74
C ASN A 5 -42.22 -28.95 -19.78
N ALA A 6 -42.15 -30.26 -19.49
CA ALA A 6 -41.12 -30.82 -18.62
C ALA A 6 -39.71 -30.81 -19.27
N GLU A 7 -39.62 -31.03 -20.58
CA GLU A 7 -38.34 -30.95 -21.32
C GLU A 7 -37.81 -29.51 -21.38
N ASN A 8 -38.70 -28.53 -21.55
CA ASN A 8 -38.33 -27.11 -21.55
C ASN A 8 -37.92 -26.62 -20.15
N GLU A 9 -38.58 -27.05 -19.07
CA GLU A 9 -38.15 -26.72 -17.71
C GLU A 9 -36.79 -27.33 -17.35
N HIS A 10 -36.52 -28.58 -17.74
CA HIS A 10 -35.22 -29.21 -17.49
C HIS A 10 -34.08 -28.52 -18.25
N ALA A 11 -34.30 -28.15 -19.51
CA ALA A 11 -33.31 -27.41 -20.30
C ALA A 11 -33.02 -26.03 -19.70
N ASN A 12 -34.07 -25.30 -19.29
CA ASN A 12 -33.95 -23.95 -18.74
C ASN A 12 -33.32 -23.94 -17.33
N ASN A 13 -33.60 -24.95 -16.49
CA ASN A 13 -32.94 -25.13 -15.20
C ASN A 13 -31.46 -25.52 -15.35
N SER A 14 -31.11 -26.33 -16.34
CA SER A 14 -29.70 -26.67 -16.62
C SER A 14 -28.91 -25.46 -17.15
N LEU A 15 -29.54 -24.60 -17.96
CA LEU A 15 -28.95 -23.37 -18.50
C LEU A 15 -28.79 -22.31 -17.41
N LYS A 16 -29.81 -22.09 -16.56
CA LYS A 16 -29.71 -21.21 -15.38
C LYS A 16 -28.67 -21.70 -14.37
N SER A 17 -28.58 -23.02 -14.15
CA SER A 17 -27.56 -23.61 -13.28
C SER A 17 -26.15 -23.40 -13.82
N LYS A 18 -25.93 -23.62 -15.13
CA LYS A 18 -24.65 -23.33 -15.78
C LYS A 18 -24.31 -21.84 -15.74
N LEU A 19 -25.28 -20.96 -16.00
CA LEU A 19 -25.10 -19.51 -15.95
C LEU A 19 -24.72 -19.04 -14.54
N SER A 20 -25.40 -19.57 -13.52
CA SER A 20 -25.08 -19.31 -12.10
C SER A 20 -23.66 -19.77 -11.76
N PHE A 21 -23.27 -20.96 -12.22
CA PHE A 21 -21.93 -21.48 -12.03
C PHE A 21 -20.85 -20.58 -12.66
N PHE A 22 -21.06 -20.12 -13.90
CA PHE A 22 -20.14 -19.17 -14.54
C PHE A 22 -20.11 -17.81 -13.82
N ALA A 23 -21.23 -17.35 -13.28
CA ALA A 23 -21.28 -16.11 -12.50
C ALA A 23 -20.46 -16.23 -11.21
N VAL A 24 -20.55 -17.36 -10.50
CA VAL A 24 -19.75 -17.62 -9.29
C VAL A 24 -18.26 -17.66 -9.63
N ILE A 25 -17.86 -18.35 -10.71
CA ILE A 25 -16.46 -18.37 -11.16
C ILE A 25 -15.98 -16.96 -11.51
N ALA A 26 -16.78 -16.17 -12.22
CA ALA A 26 -16.42 -14.80 -12.58
C ALA A 26 -16.18 -13.93 -11.34
N VAL A 27 -17.03 -14.06 -10.30
CA VAL A 27 -16.85 -13.36 -9.03
C VAL A 27 -15.57 -13.80 -8.32
N ILE A 28 -15.26 -15.10 -8.30
CA ILE A 28 -14.01 -15.62 -7.70
C ILE A 28 -12.80 -15.06 -8.45
N VAL A 29 -12.78 -15.13 -9.78
CA VAL A 29 -11.67 -14.62 -10.61
C VAL A 29 -11.51 -13.12 -10.46
N ALA A 30 -12.60 -12.36 -10.44
CA ALA A 30 -12.56 -10.92 -10.23
C ALA A 30 -12.06 -10.57 -8.82
N GLY A 31 -12.51 -11.31 -7.80
CA GLY A 31 -12.08 -11.14 -6.42
C GLY A 31 -10.59 -11.44 -6.23
N THR A 32 -10.09 -12.53 -6.81
CA THR A 32 -8.67 -12.88 -6.73
C THR A 32 -7.78 -11.91 -7.51
N ALA A 33 -8.20 -11.48 -8.70
CA ALA A 33 -7.48 -10.47 -9.48
C ALA A 33 -7.42 -9.13 -8.74
N PHE A 34 -8.54 -8.71 -8.12
CA PHE A 34 -8.58 -7.50 -7.30
C PHE A 34 -7.66 -7.60 -6.08
N TRP A 35 -7.66 -8.73 -5.39
CA TRP A 35 -6.77 -8.96 -4.25
C TRP A 35 -5.29 -8.95 -4.67
N TYR A 36 -4.97 -9.58 -5.79
CA TYR A 36 -3.63 -9.59 -6.35
C TYR A 36 -3.14 -8.18 -6.72
N LEU A 37 -4.00 -7.38 -7.34
CA LEU A 37 -3.70 -5.97 -7.63
C LEU A 37 -3.46 -5.18 -6.34
N LEU A 38 -4.27 -5.38 -5.30
CA LEU A 38 -4.04 -4.75 -4.01
C LEU A 38 -2.70 -5.15 -3.40
N THR A 39 -2.30 -6.43 -3.49
CA THR A 39 -1.00 -6.86 -2.96
C THR A 39 0.19 -6.29 -3.73
N LEU A 40 0.05 -6.04 -5.04
CA LEU A 40 1.09 -5.38 -5.83
C LEU A 40 1.25 -3.88 -5.49
N TRP A 41 0.16 -3.26 -5.04
CA TRP A 41 0.10 -1.85 -4.65
C TRP A 41 0.38 -1.61 -3.17
N ALA A 42 0.15 -2.61 -2.32
CA ALA A 42 0.53 -2.57 -0.91
C ALA A 42 2.06 -2.60 -0.83
N SER A 43 2.66 -1.42 -0.69
CA SER A 43 4.04 -1.25 -0.26
C SER A 43 4.27 -2.10 0.98
N GLU A 44 5.32 -2.94 0.95
CA GLU A 44 5.74 -3.71 2.12
C GLU A 44 5.89 -2.78 3.32
N PRO A 45 5.52 -3.24 4.54
CA PRO A 45 5.59 -2.41 5.72
C PRO A 45 7.03 -1.93 5.90
N VAL A 46 7.21 -0.60 5.93
CA VAL A 46 8.50 0.00 6.24
C VAL A 46 9.02 -0.61 7.54
N GLY A 47 10.25 -1.12 7.52
CA GLY A 47 10.87 -1.67 8.72
C GLY A 47 10.85 -0.62 9.83
N PRO A 48 10.33 -0.94 11.04
CA PRO A 48 10.15 0.06 12.10
C PRO A 48 11.47 0.72 12.51
N GLU A 49 12.60 0.04 12.34
CA GLU A 49 13.93 0.57 12.60
C GLU A 49 14.34 1.68 11.62
N ILE A 50 14.02 1.53 10.32
CA ILE A 50 14.37 2.51 9.28
C ILE A 50 13.51 3.75 9.43
N ALA A 51 12.19 3.56 9.63
CA ALA A 51 11.26 4.65 9.89
C ALA A 51 11.70 5.47 11.11
N LYS A 52 12.05 4.79 12.21
CA LYS A 52 12.54 5.43 13.43
C LYS A 52 13.82 6.21 13.18
N LYS A 53 14.81 5.61 12.51
CA LYS A 53 16.09 6.28 12.22
C LYS A 53 15.90 7.55 11.39
N MET A 54 15.05 7.50 10.36
CA MET A 54 14.74 8.66 9.53
C MET A 54 13.99 9.75 10.31
N ALA A 55 13.08 9.37 11.23
CA ALA A 55 12.43 10.31 12.11
C ALA A 55 13.43 11.00 13.06
N GLU A 56 14.36 10.25 13.66
CA GLU A 56 15.42 10.78 14.54
C GLU A 56 16.36 11.74 13.79
N ASP A 57 16.74 11.41 12.56
CA ASP A 57 17.58 12.27 11.71
C ASP A 57 16.91 13.63 11.47
N PHE A 58 15.62 13.65 11.13
CA PHE A 58 14.89 14.91 10.95
C PHE A 58 14.59 15.62 12.29
N GLU A 59 14.32 14.88 13.37
CA GLU A 59 14.10 15.48 14.71
C GLU A 59 15.32 16.30 15.13
N HIS A 60 16.53 15.79 14.86
CA HIS A 60 17.75 16.53 15.13
C HIS A 60 17.84 17.83 14.33
N GLU A 61 17.60 17.81 13.02
CA GLU A 61 17.65 19.01 12.17
C GLU A 61 16.58 20.04 12.57
N CYS A 62 15.36 19.56 12.83
CA CYS A 62 14.26 20.39 13.29
C CYS A 62 14.57 21.06 14.63
N PHE A 63 15.14 20.32 15.58
CA PHE A 63 15.49 20.88 16.89
C PHE A 63 16.57 21.96 16.77
N LEU A 64 17.53 21.80 15.85
CA LEU A 64 18.56 22.82 15.62
C LEU A 64 18.00 24.12 15.04
N ASP A 65 16.89 24.06 14.29
CA ASP A 65 16.23 25.22 13.67
C ASP A 65 15.19 25.87 14.61
N LEU A 66 14.27 25.09 15.18
CA LEU A 66 13.13 25.59 15.95
C LEU A 66 13.39 25.68 17.46
N GLN A 67 14.35 24.90 18.00
CA GLN A 67 14.60 24.74 19.44
C GLN A 67 13.36 24.36 20.27
N ASP A 68 12.38 23.69 19.65
CA ASP A 68 11.11 23.28 20.27
C ASP A 68 10.81 21.81 19.92
N GLU A 69 11.04 20.91 20.88
CA GLU A 69 10.81 19.46 20.71
C GLU A 69 9.34 19.13 20.41
N GLU A 70 8.39 19.86 21.00
CA GLU A 70 6.96 19.58 20.84
C GLU A 70 6.51 19.92 19.42
N GLN A 71 6.96 21.06 18.90
CA GLN A 71 6.71 21.44 17.51
C GLN A 71 7.36 20.46 16.53
N CYS A 72 8.60 20.04 16.77
CA CYS A 72 9.27 19.05 15.91
C CYS A 72 8.53 17.71 15.86
N ARG A 73 8.08 17.19 17.01
CA ARG A 73 7.28 15.96 17.06
C ARG A 73 5.95 16.08 16.33
N LYS A 74 5.30 17.24 16.43
CA LYS A 74 4.06 17.53 15.70
C LYS A 74 4.30 17.52 14.20
N LEU A 75 5.36 18.18 13.73
CA LEU A 75 5.73 18.24 12.31
C LEU A 75 6.09 16.86 11.76
N ILE A 76 6.83 16.06 12.52
CA ILE A 76 7.12 14.66 12.18
C ILE A 76 5.83 13.86 12.09
N GLY A 77 4.97 13.91 13.11
CA GLY A 77 3.71 13.16 13.13
C GLY A 77 2.78 13.47 11.96
N GLN A 78 2.84 14.69 11.41
CA GLN A 78 2.02 15.12 10.28
C GLN A 78 2.58 14.71 8.91
N ASN A 79 3.91 14.68 8.75
CA ASN A 79 4.53 14.57 7.43
C ASN A 79 5.33 13.27 7.22
N HIS A 80 5.77 12.61 8.29
CA HIS A 80 6.69 11.47 8.25
C HIS A 80 6.18 10.35 7.35
N ARG A 81 4.91 9.96 7.51
CA ARG A 81 4.32 8.87 6.73
C ARG A 81 4.41 9.14 5.24
N ASP A 82 3.96 10.31 4.82
CA ASP A 82 3.88 10.65 3.39
C ASP A 82 5.28 10.76 2.80
N CYS A 83 6.19 11.48 3.46
CA CYS A 83 7.58 11.61 2.98
C CYS A 83 8.34 10.29 2.97
N LEU A 84 8.04 9.37 3.89
CA LEU A 84 8.64 8.05 3.93
C LEU A 84 8.15 7.17 2.77
N PHE A 85 6.86 7.23 2.43
CA PHE A 85 6.28 6.47 1.32
C PHE A 85 6.60 7.07 -0.06
N ASP A 86 6.76 8.38 -0.16
CA ASP A 86 7.08 9.06 -1.42
C ASP A 86 8.53 8.79 -1.87
N ASN A 87 9.40 8.39 -0.93
CA ASN A 87 10.83 8.17 -1.17
C ASN A 87 11.24 6.70 -1.00
N ILE A 88 10.43 5.79 -1.55
CA ILE A 88 10.74 4.36 -1.63
C ILE A 88 11.10 3.94 -3.04
N GLU A 89 12.16 3.14 -3.19
CA GLU A 89 12.50 2.47 -4.44
C GLU A 89 12.28 0.96 -4.29
N LYS A 90 11.50 0.37 -5.21
CA LYS A 90 11.30 -1.08 -5.26
C LYS A 90 12.53 -1.72 -5.90
N VAL A 91 13.17 -2.63 -5.17
CA VAL A 91 14.37 -3.34 -5.60
C VAL A 91 14.14 -4.84 -5.69
N GLU A 92 15.12 -5.57 -6.24
CA GLU A 92 15.08 -7.03 -6.28
C GLU A 92 14.94 -7.63 -4.88
N PRO A 93 14.27 -8.79 -4.75
CA PRO A 93 14.04 -9.37 -3.44
C PRO A 93 15.33 -9.69 -2.68
N GLY A 94 15.42 -9.22 -1.43
CA GLY A 94 16.61 -9.39 -0.60
C GLY A 94 17.70 -8.33 -0.78
N MET A 95 17.50 -7.38 -1.71
CA MET A 95 18.44 -6.27 -1.97
C MET A 95 18.00 -4.96 -1.31
N GLY A 96 16.82 -4.93 -0.69
CA GLY A 96 16.28 -3.78 0.01
C GLY A 96 16.79 -3.65 1.43
N ASP A 97 16.34 -2.60 2.11
CA ASP A 97 16.69 -2.34 3.49
C ASP A 97 16.33 -3.53 4.38
N ASN A 98 17.26 -3.92 5.26
CA ASN A 98 17.12 -5.09 6.13
C ASN A 98 16.81 -6.41 5.38
N GLY A 99 17.18 -6.52 4.10
CA GLY A 99 16.89 -7.68 3.26
C GLY A 99 15.45 -7.72 2.74
N GLY A 100 14.73 -6.59 2.76
CA GLY A 100 13.42 -6.43 2.14
C GLY A 100 13.49 -6.24 0.62
N ASN A 101 12.39 -5.78 0.03
CA ASN A 101 12.27 -5.52 -1.41
C ASN A 101 12.18 -4.00 -1.72
N VAL A 102 12.50 -3.17 -0.73
CA VAL A 102 12.39 -1.71 -0.79
C VAL A 102 13.63 -1.07 -0.19
N VAL A 103 14.16 -0.03 -0.85
CA VAL A 103 15.19 0.87 -0.32
C VAL A 103 14.55 2.23 -0.07
N HIS A 104 14.80 2.82 1.09
CA HIS A 104 14.32 4.17 1.41
C HIS A 104 15.42 5.20 1.10
N ASP A 105 15.09 6.17 0.26
CA ASP A 105 15.97 7.31 -0.02
C ASP A 105 15.92 8.29 1.15
N ARG A 106 16.98 8.28 1.96
CA ARG A 106 17.13 9.17 3.11
C ARG A 106 17.16 10.64 2.70
N ASP A 107 17.86 10.99 1.63
CA ASP A 107 18.06 12.39 1.25
C ASP A 107 16.79 12.94 0.60
N GLY A 108 16.10 12.11 -0.18
CA GLY A 108 14.74 12.38 -0.66
C GLY A 108 13.74 12.58 0.49
N TYR A 109 13.77 11.70 1.50
CA TYR A 109 12.95 11.83 2.70
C TYR A 109 13.18 13.16 3.43
N LEU A 110 14.44 13.50 3.71
CA LEU A 110 14.78 14.75 4.41
C LEU A 110 14.37 15.97 3.59
N THR A 111 14.59 15.93 2.28
CA THR A 111 14.17 17.01 1.36
C THR A 111 12.66 17.21 1.43
N CYS A 112 11.87 16.13 1.31
CA CYS A 112 10.41 16.19 1.44
C CYS A 112 9.97 16.76 2.79
N MET A 113 10.60 16.33 3.89
CA MET A 113 10.29 16.81 5.22
C MET A 113 10.58 18.30 5.37
N ARG A 114 11.73 18.78 4.88
CA ARG A 114 12.08 20.21 4.87
C ARG A 114 11.11 21.04 4.03
N GLU A 115 10.72 20.55 2.85
CA GLU A 115 9.74 21.23 2.00
C GLU A 115 8.35 21.36 2.66
N LYS A 116 7.89 20.32 3.34
CA LYS A 116 6.57 20.33 4.00
C LYS A 116 6.56 21.08 5.33
N THR A 117 7.68 21.10 6.06
CA THR A 117 7.76 21.71 7.39
C THR A 117 8.34 23.11 7.39
N GLY A 118 9.07 23.50 6.33
CA GLY A 118 9.80 24.77 6.22
C GLY A 118 11.13 24.81 6.97
N VAL A 119 11.56 23.70 7.58
CA VAL A 119 12.85 23.57 8.27
C VAL A 119 13.98 23.55 7.25
N SER A 120 15.05 24.33 7.42
CA SER A 120 16.10 24.50 6.40
C SER A 120 17.54 24.48 6.93
N TYR A 121 17.81 23.69 7.97
CA TYR A 121 19.12 23.61 8.62
C TYR A 121 20.27 23.20 7.68
#